data_AF-A0A838TW28-F1
#
_entry.id   AF-A0A838TW28-F1
#
_cell.length_a   1.000
_cell.length_b   1.000
_cell.length_c   1.000
_cell.angle_alpha   90.00
_cell.angle_beta   90.00
_cell.angle_gamma   90.00
#
_symmetry.space_group_name_H-M   'P 1'
#
loop_
_entity.id
_entity.type
_entity.pdbx_description
1 polymer ?
#
loop_
_entity_poly.entity_id
_entity_poly.type
_entity_poly.pdbx_seq_one_letter_code
_entity_poly.pdbx_strand_id
1 'polypeptide(L)'
;MKNITVMMKIQITLMSMAVFVTALTMGPTLSNLSLMQTADASAYCQGHTHKDKNWKDGCESGAADCKGGKDYNKGSGHTADFQSGYNAGWSNGGCYVP
;
A
#
# COMPACT_ATOMS: atom_id res chain seq x y z
N MET A 1 8.81 37.37 -45.19
CA MET A 1 9.40 36.08 -44.77
C MET A 1 9.77 36.03 -43.28
N LYS A 2 10.44 37.04 -42.69
CA LYS A 2 10.78 37.08 -41.23
C LYS A 2 9.58 36.90 -40.28
N ASN A 3 8.42 37.48 -40.59
CA ASN A 3 7.24 37.44 -39.71
C ASN A 3 6.60 36.03 -39.60
N ILE A 4 6.73 35.21 -40.64
CA ILE A 4 6.20 33.83 -40.67
C ILE A 4 7.05 32.92 -39.78
N THR A 5 8.38 33.10 -39.80
CA THR A 5 9.31 32.36 -38.94
C THR A 5 9.12 32.69 -37.45
N VAL A 6 8.76 33.94 -37.12
CA VAL A 6 8.48 34.37 -35.74
C VAL A 6 7.18 33.74 -35.23
N MET A 7 6.11 33.75 -36.04
CA MET A 7 4.85 33.10 -35.68
C MET A 7 4.99 31.58 -35.48
N MET A 8 5.76 30.90 -36.34
CA MET A 8 5.97 29.45 -36.24
C MET A 8 6.73 29.06 -34.96
N LYS A 9 7.69 29.88 -34.52
CA LYS A 9 8.42 29.67 -33.26
C LYS A 9 7.54 29.89 -32.02
N ILE A 10 6.67 30.89 -32.04
CA ILE A 10 5.74 31.18 -30.93
C ILE A 10 4.75 30.03 -30.73
N GLN A 11 4.20 29.48 -31.82
CA GLN A 11 3.29 28.33 -31.80
C GLN A 11 3.96 27.06 -31.25
N ILE A 12 5.22 26.80 -31.63
CA ILE A 12 5.99 25.65 -31.13
C ILE A 12 6.29 25.78 -29.63
N THR A 13 6.61 26.98 -29.14
CA THR A 13 6.86 27.24 -27.70
C THR A 13 5.59 27.11 -26.85
N LEU A 14 4.42 27.50 -27.39
CA LEU A 14 3.13 27.35 -26.73
C LEU A 14 2.70 25.88 -26.61
N MET A 15 2.99 25.05 -27.63
CA MET A 15 2.73 23.62 -27.56
C MET A 15 3.61 22.88 -26.53
N SER A 16 4.86 23.30 -26.34
CA SER A 16 5.78 22.64 -25.40
C SER A 16 5.51 22.94 -23.92
N MET A 17 4.85 24.07 -23.59
CA MET A 17 4.43 24.33 -22.20
C MET A 17 3.16 23.56 -21.78
N ALA A 18 2.28 23.21 -22.73
CA ALA A 18 1.05 22.45 -22.43
C ALA A 18 1.32 20.99 -22.02
N VAL A 19 2.42 20.40 -22.51
CA VAL A 19 2.80 19.00 -22.21
C VAL A 19 3.39 18.85 -20.80
N PHE A 20 3.87 19.94 -20.18
CA PHE A 20 4.49 19.87 -18.85
C PHE A 20 3.47 19.87 -17.70
N VAL A 21 2.24 20.33 -17.93
CA VAL A 21 1.21 20.46 -16.88
C VAL A 21 0.36 19.20 -16.71
N THR A 22 0.28 18.34 -17.74
CA THR A 22 -0.50 17.09 -17.66
C THR A 22 0.21 15.95 -16.93
N ALA A 23 1.51 16.06 -16.66
CA ALA A 23 2.27 15.04 -15.94
C ALA A 23 2.04 15.05 -14.41
N LEU A 24 1.48 16.14 -13.85
CA LEU A 24 1.25 16.29 -12.40
C LEU A 24 -0.11 15.75 -11.92
N THR A 25 -1.02 15.39 -12.82
CA THR A 25 -2.33 14.81 -12.46
C THR A 25 -2.31 13.30 -12.36
N MET A 26 -1.21 12.65 -12.75
CA MET A 26 -0.89 11.30 -12.29
C MET A 26 -0.44 11.40 -10.84
N GLY A 27 -1.41 11.67 -9.96
CA GLY A 27 -1.23 11.57 -8.53
C GLY A 27 -0.62 10.21 -8.17
N PRO A 28 -0.02 10.09 -6.98
CA PRO A 28 0.59 8.85 -6.53
C PRO A 28 -0.50 7.78 -6.34
N THR A 29 -0.87 7.10 -7.42
CA THR A 29 -1.75 5.93 -7.39
C THR A 29 -1.04 4.71 -6.79
N LEU A 30 0.27 4.80 -6.56
CA LEU A 30 1.06 3.78 -5.89
C LEU A 30 0.94 3.80 -4.35
N SER A 31 0.45 4.89 -3.74
CA SER A 31 0.29 4.95 -2.28
C SER A 31 -0.99 4.26 -1.78
N ASN A 32 -1.97 4.02 -2.66
CA ASN A 32 -3.25 3.41 -2.28
C ASN A 32 -3.30 1.89 -2.43
N LEU A 33 -2.34 1.29 -3.15
CA LEU A 33 -2.27 -0.17 -3.27
C LEU A 33 -1.98 -0.82 -1.90
N SER A 34 -1.14 -0.17 -1.08
CA SER A 34 -0.84 -0.60 0.28
C SER A 34 -2.04 -0.45 1.22
N LEU A 35 -2.84 0.61 1.05
CA LEU A 35 -3.99 0.96 1.89
C LEU A 35 -5.20 0.06 1.67
N MET A 36 -5.49 -0.35 0.42
CA MET A 36 -6.61 -1.27 0.17
C MET A 36 -6.42 -2.61 0.87
N GLN A 37 -5.19 -3.13 0.85
CA GLN A 37 -4.93 -4.45 1.39
C GLN A 37 -4.66 -4.40 2.92
N THR A 38 -4.34 -3.23 3.51
CA THR A 38 -4.31 -3.10 4.99
C THR A 38 -5.71 -2.89 5.54
N ALA A 39 -6.57 -2.19 4.80
CA ALA A 39 -8.00 -2.14 5.10
C ALA A 39 -8.63 -3.54 5.03
N ASP A 40 -8.23 -4.36 4.04
CA ASP A 40 -8.68 -5.76 3.93
C ASP A 40 -8.20 -6.61 5.12
N ALA A 41 -6.92 -6.50 5.49
CA ALA A 41 -6.39 -7.19 6.66
C ALA A 41 -7.08 -6.76 7.96
N SER A 42 -7.29 -5.47 8.19
CA SER A 42 -8.02 -5.00 9.36
C SER A 42 -9.48 -5.46 9.33
N ALA A 43 -10.17 -5.38 8.18
CA ALA A 43 -11.54 -5.89 8.06
C ALA A 43 -11.62 -7.40 8.36
N TYR A 44 -10.68 -8.19 7.86
CA TYR A 44 -10.56 -9.62 8.18
C TYR A 44 -10.36 -9.84 9.68
N CYS A 45 -9.36 -9.20 10.30
CA CYS A 45 -9.06 -9.36 11.72
C CYS A 45 -10.22 -8.89 12.63
N GLN A 46 -10.87 -7.78 12.27
CA GLN A 46 -12.02 -7.25 13.01
C GLN A 46 -13.28 -8.12 12.84
N GLY A 47 -13.43 -8.81 11.70
CA GLY A 47 -14.52 -9.75 11.44
C GLY A 47 -14.56 -10.97 12.37
N HIS A 48 -13.43 -11.29 13.02
CA HIS A 48 -13.37 -12.34 14.05
C HIS A 48 -13.89 -11.82 15.41
N THR A 49 -15.22 -11.75 15.55
CA THR A 49 -15.91 -11.19 16.72
C THR A 49 -15.68 -11.94 18.03
N HIS A 50 -15.36 -13.24 17.97
CA HIS A 50 -15.08 -14.08 19.13
C HIS A 50 -13.62 -14.06 19.58
N LYS A 51 -12.75 -13.34 18.86
CA LYS A 51 -11.34 -13.22 19.18
C LYS A 51 -11.10 -11.99 20.03
N ASP A 52 -10.25 -12.15 21.03
CA ASP A 52 -9.85 -11.09 21.93
C ASP A 52 -8.91 -10.09 21.23
N LYS A 53 -8.67 -8.97 21.89
CA LYS A 53 -7.84 -7.89 21.34
C LYS A 53 -6.43 -8.35 21.01
N ASN A 54 -5.85 -9.24 21.80
CA ASN A 54 -4.47 -9.69 21.62
C ASN A 54 -4.31 -10.52 20.35
N TRP A 55 -5.29 -11.39 20.06
CA TRP A 55 -5.35 -12.11 18.79
C TRP A 55 -5.51 -11.14 17.60
N LYS A 56 -6.36 -10.11 17.72
CA LYS A 56 -6.58 -9.12 16.65
C LYS A 56 -5.33 -8.29 16.38
N ASP A 57 -4.64 -7.85 17.42
CA ASP A 57 -3.38 -7.11 17.32
C ASP A 57 -2.31 -7.99 16.64
N GLY A 58 -2.28 -9.29 16.96
CA GLY A 58 -1.44 -10.27 16.27
C GLY A 58 -1.78 -10.38 14.79
N CYS A 59 -3.06 -10.51 14.45
CA CYS A 59 -3.57 -10.62 13.08
C CYS A 59 -3.21 -9.40 12.22
N GLU A 60 -3.39 -8.19 12.74
CA GLU A 60 -2.99 -6.98 12.01
C GLU A 60 -1.46 -6.90 11.84
N SER A 61 -0.70 -7.30 12.87
CA SER A 61 0.78 -7.36 12.80
C SER A 61 1.27 -8.36 11.75
N GLY A 62 0.70 -9.56 11.72
CA GLY A 62 1.08 -10.61 10.77
C GLY A 62 0.79 -10.25 9.32
N ALA A 63 -0.35 -9.61 9.06
CA ALA A 63 -0.65 -9.11 7.72
C ALA A 63 0.28 -7.98 7.28
N ALA A 64 0.67 -7.08 8.20
CA ALA A 64 1.61 -6.01 7.92
C ALA A 64 3.04 -6.54 7.67
N ASP A 65 3.49 -7.48 8.49
CA ASP A 65 4.82 -8.08 8.38
C ASP A 65 4.96 -8.95 7.13
N CYS A 66 3.93 -9.70 6.75
CA CYS A 66 3.87 -10.46 5.49
C CYS A 66 4.11 -9.54 4.29
N LYS A 67 3.42 -8.39 4.24
CA LYS A 67 3.64 -7.38 3.19
C LYS A 67 5.02 -6.74 3.26
N GLY A 68 5.54 -6.56 4.46
CA GLY A 68 6.86 -6.00 4.70
C GLY A 68 8.01 -6.98 4.43
N GLY A 69 7.72 -8.26 4.17
CA GLY A 69 8.73 -9.32 4.07
C GLY A 69 9.52 -9.50 5.36
N LYS A 70 8.91 -9.20 6.52
CA LYS A 70 9.54 -9.29 7.84
C LYS A 70 9.10 -10.58 8.51
N ASP A 71 10.03 -11.47 8.84
CA ASP A 71 9.67 -12.70 9.54
C ASP A 71 9.21 -12.44 10.98
N TYR A 72 8.33 -13.31 11.47
CA TYR A 72 7.89 -13.29 12.87
C TYR A 72 9.07 -13.43 13.82
N ASN A 73 9.22 -12.47 14.74
CA ASN A 73 10.19 -12.57 15.81
C ASN A 73 9.72 -13.56 16.89
N LYS A 74 10.21 -14.80 16.82
CA LYS A 74 9.91 -15.87 17.80
C LYS A 74 10.36 -15.55 19.24
N GLY A 75 11.22 -14.56 19.45
CA GLY A 75 11.70 -14.10 20.76
C GLY A 75 10.95 -12.90 21.35
N SER A 76 9.87 -12.46 20.71
CA SER A 76 9.08 -11.28 21.10
C SER A 76 8.31 -11.41 22.42
N GLY A 77 8.18 -12.61 22.98
CA GLY A 77 7.46 -12.85 24.23
C GLY A 77 5.95 -12.71 24.11
N HIS A 78 5.41 -12.71 22.88
CA HIS A 78 3.98 -12.66 22.65
C HIS A 78 3.28 -13.95 23.11
N THR A 79 2.04 -13.81 23.58
CA THR A 79 1.18 -14.93 24.00
C THR A 79 0.80 -15.83 22.83
N ALA A 80 0.33 -17.05 23.13
CA ALA A 80 -0.20 -17.97 22.12
C ALA A 80 -1.35 -17.38 21.28
N ASP A 81 -2.24 -16.58 21.87
CA ASP A 81 -3.37 -15.97 21.14
C ASP A 81 -2.89 -14.95 20.11
N PHE A 82 -1.95 -14.07 20.49
CA PHE A 82 -1.29 -13.17 19.55
C PHE A 82 -0.63 -13.93 18.40
N GLN A 83 0.10 -15.01 18.70
CA GLN A 83 0.78 -15.78 17.67
C GLN A 83 -0.20 -16.50 16.73
N SER A 84 -1.31 -17.02 17.27
CA SER A 84 -2.40 -17.57 16.45
C SER A 84 -3.00 -16.49 15.53
N GLY A 85 -3.22 -15.29 16.05
CA GLY A 85 -3.67 -14.14 15.27
C GLY A 85 -2.69 -13.80 14.17
N TYR A 86 -1.41 -13.67 14.52
CA TYR A 86 -0.32 -13.38 13.60
C TYR A 86 -0.29 -14.33 12.41
N ASN A 87 -0.36 -15.64 12.66
CA ASN A 87 -0.38 -16.64 11.59
C ASN A 87 -1.61 -16.50 10.68
N ALA A 88 -2.78 -16.18 11.26
CA ALA A 88 -3.99 -15.94 10.48
C ALA A 88 -3.85 -14.70 9.59
N GLY A 89 -3.33 -13.59 10.13
CA GLY A 89 -3.07 -12.37 9.38
C GLY A 89 -2.01 -12.54 8.29
N TRP A 90 -0.94 -13.27 8.60
CA TRP A 90 0.14 -13.61 7.65
C TRP A 90 -0.40 -14.41 6.46
N SER A 91 -1.21 -15.44 6.74
CA SER A 91 -1.86 -16.27 5.72
C SER A 91 -2.83 -15.44 4.87
N ASN A 92 -3.65 -14.60 5.51
CA ASN A 92 -4.60 -13.73 4.81
C ASN A 92 -3.88 -12.66 3.95
N GLY A 93 -2.68 -12.25 4.36
CA GLY A 93 -1.80 -11.39 3.58
C GLY A 93 -1.24 -12.05 2.31
N GLY A 94 -1.43 -13.37 2.14
CA GLY A 94 -0.95 -14.16 1.01
C GLY A 94 0.43 -14.77 1.20
N CYS A 95 1.00 -14.70 2.42
CA CYS A 95 2.29 -15.28 2.72
C CYS A 95 2.15 -16.70 3.30
N TYR A 96 3.09 -17.57 2.97
CA TYR A 96 3.12 -18.93 3.51
C TYR A 96 3.57 -18.90 4.97
N VAL A 97 2.81 -19.54 5.86
CA VAL A 97 3.25 -19.80 7.24
C VAL A 97 4.07 -21.09 7.20
N PRO A 98 5.38 -21.06 7.52
CA PRO A 98 6.22 -22.25 7.54
C PRO A 98 5.90 -23.20 8.71
#